data_AF-B4GPY8-F1
#
_entry.id   AF-B4GPY8-F1
#
_cell.length_a   1.000
_cell.length_b   1.000
_cell.length_c   1.000
_cell.angle_alpha   90.00
_cell.angle_beta   90.00
_cell.angle_gamma   90.00
#
_symmetry.space_group_name_H-M   'P 1'
#
loop_
_entity.id
_entity.type
_entity.pdbx_description
1 polymer ?
#
loop_
_entity_poly.entity_id
_entity_poly.type
_entity_poly.pdbx_seq_one_letter_code
_entity_poly.pdbx_strand_id
1 'polypeptide(L)'
;MNNVVYVFRCEGSTLTVKGKVNNIVLDSCKKCSLLFDSVVASVEFVNCQSVQMQVLGFVPTISIDKSDGCQMYLSKDSLGVEIVSSKSSEMNILLPDDSGDYTELAVPEQYKTTIAGKTLKTVCVDSLG
;
A
#
# COMPACT_ATOMS: atom_id res chain seq x y z
N MET A 1 -7.67 17.66 11.68
CA MET A 1 -8.60 16.52 11.43
C MET A 1 -7.99 15.32 12.11
N ASN A 2 -8.66 14.72 13.09
CA ASN A 2 -8.05 13.72 13.99
C ASN A 2 -8.71 12.34 13.90
N ASN A 3 -9.65 12.15 12.97
CA ASN A 3 -10.39 10.90 12.87
C ASN A 3 -9.49 9.82 12.26
N VAL A 4 -9.52 8.63 12.84
CA VAL A 4 -8.83 7.44 12.33
C VAL A 4 -9.90 6.40 12.01
N VAL A 5 -9.77 5.75 10.86
CA VAL A 5 -10.62 4.62 10.46
C VAL A 5 -9.86 3.33 10.71
N TYR A 6 -10.42 2.44 11.51
CA TYR A 6 -9.84 1.12 11.79
C TYR A 6 -10.80 0.04 11.30
N VAL A 7 -10.35 -0.79 10.37
CA VAL A 7 -11.11 -1.86 9.73
C VAL A 7 -10.50 -3.18 10.17
N PHE A 8 -11.25 -3.97 10.93
CA PHE A 8 -10.72 -5.17 11.57
C PHE A 8 -11.52 -6.40 11.16
N ARG A 9 -10.83 -7.44 10.69
CA ARG A 9 -11.42 -8.74 10.35
C ARG A 9 -12.61 -8.68 9.39
N CYS A 10 -12.57 -7.73 8.45
CA CYS A 10 -13.54 -7.71 7.36
C CYS A 10 -13.13 -8.71 6.28
N GLU A 11 -14.14 -9.35 5.66
CA GLU A 11 -13.92 -10.27 4.56
C GLU A 11 -14.90 -9.96 3.42
N GLY A 12 -14.42 -9.99 2.17
CA GLY A 12 -15.27 -9.84 0.98
C GLY A 12 -16.04 -8.52 0.92
N SER A 13 -15.46 -7.44 1.46
CA SER A 13 -16.16 -6.18 1.73
C SER A 13 -15.51 -5.00 1.02
N THR A 14 -16.33 -4.08 0.51
CA THR A 14 -15.89 -2.80 -0.03
C THR A 14 -16.22 -1.67 0.94
N LEU A 15 -15.22 -0.88 1.31
CA LEU A 15 -15.36 0.28 2.19
C LEU A 15 -15.09 1.58 1.41
N THR A 16 -15.94 2.58 1.62
CA THR A 16 -15.72 3.93 1.09
C THR A 16 -15.60 4.95 2.22
N VAL A 17 -14.45 5.61 2.32
CA VAL A 17 -14.17 6.67 3.30
C VAL A 17 -14.18 8.02 2.58
N LYS A 18 -15.28 8.77 2.75
CA LYS A 18 -15.44 10.10 2.16
C LYS A 18 -14.83 11.18 3.06
N GLY A 19 -14.26 12.20 2.44
CA GLY A 19 -13.56 13.29 3.09
C GLY A 19 -12.14 12.92 3.52
N LYS A 20 -11.47 13.88 4.16
CA LYS A 20 -10.10 13.73 4.64
C LYS A 20 -10.07 13.23 6.08
N VAL A 21 -9.41 12.09 6.31
CA VAL A 21 -9.18 11.53 7.65
C VAL A 21 -7.69 11.58 8.01
N ASN A 22 -7.33 11.30 9.26
CA ASN A 22 -5.93 11.30 9.65
C ASN A 22 -5.21 10.07 9.09
N ASN A 23 -5.71 8.87 9.44
CA ASN A 23 -5.17 7.57 9.03
C ASN A 23 -6.30 6.58 8.73
N ILE A 24 -6.00 5.57 7.91
CA ILE A 24 -6.85 4.39 7.70
C ILE A 24 -6.02 3.13 7.95
N VAL A 25 -6.51 2.21 8.76
CA VAL A 25 -5.84 0.93 9.06
C VAL A 25 -6.77 -0.22 8.66
N LEU A 26 -6.27 -1.14 7.84
CA LEU A 26 -6.86 -2.45 7.60
C LEU A 26 -6.03 -3.49 8.34
N ASP A 27 -6.66 -4.19 9.28
CA ASP A 27 -6.01 -5.22 10.09
C ASP A 27 -6.80 -6.54 9.98
N SER A 28 -6.09 -7.61 9.62
CA SER A 28 -6.65 -8.96 9.54
C SER A 28 -7.80 -9.07 8.52
N CYS A 29 -7.79 -8.24 7.48
CA CYS A 29 -8.82 -8.18 6.45
C CYS A 29 -8.48 -9.09 5.24
N LYS A 30 -9.51 -9.65 4.61
CA LYS A 30 -9.35 -10.54 3.44
C LYS A 30 -10.27 -10.16 2.30
N LYS A 31 -9.78 -10.11 1.06
CA LYS A 31 -10.62 -9.78 -0.12
C LYS A 31 -11.40 -8.47 0.08
N CYS A 32 -10.73 -7.44 0.60
CA CYS A 32 -11.33 -6.15 0.90
C CYS A 32 -10.84 -5.07 -0.06
N SER A 33 -11.75 -4.16 -0.43
CA SER A 33 -11.46 -3.00 -1.26
C SER A 33 -11.71 -1.71 -0.49
N LEU A 34 -10.71 -0.83 -0.40
CA LEU A 34 -10.81 0.49 0.21
C LEU A 34 -10.83 1.58 -0.86
N LEU A 35 -11.88 2.40 -0.91
CA LEU A 35 -11.91 3.64 -1.68
C LEU A 35 -11.91 4.82 -0.71
N PHE A 36 -11.02 5.79 -0.88
CA PHE A 36 -10.96 6.94 0.02
C PHE A 36 -10.52 8.23 -0.66
N ASP A 37 -10.97 9.37 -0.12
CA ASP A 37 -10.63 10.67 -0.70
C ASP A 37 -9.18 11.05 -0.39
N SER A 38 -8.81 11.24 0.87
CA SER A 38 -7.44 11.58 1.27
C SER A 38 -7.15 11.24 2.72
N VAL A 39 -5.87 11.05 3.03
CA VAL A 39 -5.38 10.95 4.41
C VAL A 39 -4.41 12.09 4.73
N VAL A 40 -4.22 12.37 6.02
CA VAL A 40 -3.19 13.33 6.47
C VAL A 40 -1.84 12.65 6.56
N ALA A 41 -1.80 11.39 7.04
CA ALA A 41 -0.56 10.69 7.34
C ALA A 41 -0.44 9.35 6.58
N SER A 42 -1.22 8.33 6.92
CA SER A 42 -1.00 6.98 6.35
C SER A 42 -2.25 6.18 6.02
N VAL A 43 -2.07 5.22 5.11
CA VAL A 43 -2.89 4.01 5.02
C VAL A 43 -2.04 2.80 5.36
N GLU A 44 -2.54 1.92 6.23
CA GLU A 44 -1.79 0.80 6.78
C GLU A 44 -2.53 -0.52 6.53
N PHE A 45 -1.83 -1.51 5.98
CA PHE A 45 -2.31 -2.89 5.82
C PHE A 45 -1.48 -3.79 6.73
N VAL A 46 -2.15 -4.46 7.67
CA VAL A 46 -1.51 -5.33 8.66
C VAL A 46 -2.21 -6.68 8.66
N ASN A 47 -1.47 -7.79 8.51
CA ASN A 47 -2.04 -9.14 8.51
C ASN A 47 -3.16 -9.36 7.46
N CYS A 48 -3.10 -8.67 6.32
CA CYS A 48 -4.14 -8.68 5.31
C CYS A 48 -3.86 -9.67 4.17
N GLN A 49 -4.90 -10.10 3.47
CA GLN A 49 -4.76 -10.99 2.30
C GLN A 49 -5.67 -10.56 1.15
N SER A 50 -5.12 -10.45 -0.06
CA SER A 50 -5.86 -10.07 -1.28
C SER A 50 -6.66 -8.79 -1.08
N VAL A 51 -6.00 -7.72 -0.62
CA VAL A 51 -6.62 -6.42 -0.38
C VAL A 51 -6.25 -5.45 -1.50
N GLN A 52 -7.12 -4.47 -1.72
CA GLN A 52 -6.86 -3.39 -2.66
C GLN A 52 -7.30 -2.05 -2.08
N MET A 53 -6.65 -0.98 -2.52
CA MET A 53 -7.03 0.39 -2.17
C MET A 53 -6.96 1.32 -3.36
N GLN A 54 -7.83 2.32 -3.38
CA GLN A 54 -7.81 3.40 -4.35
C GLN A 54 -7.95 4.74 -3.62
N VAL A 55 -6.98 5.62 -3.85
CA VAL A 55 -7.02 7.00 -3.39
C VAL A 55 -7.54 7.90 -4.50
N LEU A 56 -8.47 8.81 -4.17
CA LEU A 56 -8.98 9.79 -5.13
C LEU A 56 -8.19 11.11 -5.09
N GLY A 57 -7.61 11.44 -3.94
CA GLY A 57 -6.80 12.63 -3.71
C GLY A 57 -5.41 12.26 -3.17
N PHE A 58 -5.02 12.78 -2.00
CA PHE A 58 -3.65 12.67 -1.49
C PHE A 58 -3.47 11.58 -0.42
N VAL A 59 -2.36 10.83 -0.52
CA VAL A 59 -1.83 9.93 0.52
C VAL A 59 -0.30 10.13 0.58
N PRO A 60 0.28 10.49 1.74
CA PRO A 60 1.73 10.65 1.86
C PRO A 60 2.46 9.30 2.01
N THR A 61 1.90 8.36 2.77
CA THR A 61 2.56 7.09 3.07
C THR A 61 1.58 5.92 3.02
N ILE A 62 2.00 4.81 2.42
CA ILE A 62 1.31 3.52 2.50
C ILE A 62 2.25 2.52 3.16
N SER A 63 1.78 1.88 4.24
CA SER A 63 2.54 0.86 4.97
C SER A 63 1.89 -0.51 4.81
N ILE A 64 2.70 -1.53 4.56
CA ILE A 64 2.25 -2.92 4.35
C ILE A 64 3.10 -3.85 5.22
N ASP A 65 2.52 -4.37 6.31
CA ASP A 65 3.17 -5.33 7.21
C ASP A 65 2.43 -6.67 7.21
N LYS A 66 3.17 -7.77 7.06
CA LYS A 66 2.64 -9.14 7.15
C LYS A 66 1.42 -9.38 6.25
N SER A 67 1.42 -8.85 5.04
CA SER A 67 0.26 -8.93 4.15
C SER A 67 0.64 -9.49 2.77
N ASP A 68 -0.24 -10.33 2.21
CA ASP A 68 0.00 -11.02 0.94
C ASP A 68 -1.08 -10.61 -0.07
N GLY A 69 -0.67 -10.05 -1.22
CA GLY A 69 -1.59 -9.58 -2.25
C GLY A 69 -2.18 -8.22 -1.89
N CYS A 70 -1.45 -7.14 -2.20
CA CYS A 70 -1.87 -5.76 -1.92
C CYS A 70 -1.74 -4.88 -3.17
N GLN A 71 -2.88 -4.46 -3.73
CA GLN A 71 -2.94 -3.57 -4.90
C GLN A 71 -3.25 -2.13 -4.50
N MET A 72 -2.41 -1.18 -4.91
CA MET A 72 -2.50 0.23 -4.54
C MET A 72 -2.72 1.11 -5.75
N TYR A 73 -3.96 1.51 -6.00
CA TYR A 73 -4.36 2.41 -7.07
C TYR A 73 -4.15 3.86 -6.64
N LEU A 74 -3.17 4.52 -7.25
CA LEU A 74 -2.83 5.90 -6.95
C LEU A 74 -3.67 6.89 -7.75
N SER A 75 -3.70 8.13 -7.27
CA SER A 75 -4.20 9.30 -7.99
C SER A 75 -3.03 10.10 -8.57
N LYS A 76 -3.32 11.02 -9.50
CA LYS A 76 -2.31 11.98 -10.00
C LYS A 76 -1.73 12.88 -8.88
N ASP A 77 -2.49 13.09 -7.81
CA ASP A 77 -2.07 13.90 -6.66
C ASP A 77 -1.17 13.13 -5.68
N SER A 78 -1.07 11.80 -5.79
CA SER A 78 -0.35 10.93 -4.85
C SER A 78 0.87 10.24 -5.45
N LEU A 79 1.40 10.73 -6.58
CA LEU A 79 2.60 10.17 -7.22
C LEU A 79 3.88 10.29 -6.37
N GLY A 80 3.88 11.17 -5.35
CA GLY A 80 4.97 11.31 -4.39
C GLY A 80 4.85 10.44 -3.15
N VAL A 81 3.97 9.43 -3.14
CA VAL A 81 3.72 8.56 -1.98
C VAL A 81 4.96 7.74 -1.62
N GLU A 82 5.22 7.59 -0.32
CA GLU A 82 6.22 6.66 0.21
C GLU A 82 5.58 5.30 0.50
N ILE A 83 6.16 4.23 -0.02
CA ILE A 83 5.72 2.86 0.25
C ILE A 83 6.71 2.21 1.23
N VAL A 84 6.19 1.77 2.38
CA VAL A 84 6.95 1.07 3.41
C VAL A 84 6.43 -0.36 3.51
N SER A 85 7.28 -1.35 3.28
CA SER A 85 6.88 -2.76 3.31
C SER A 85 7.73 -3.57 4.29
N SER A 86 7.12 -4.58 4.91
CA SER A 86 7.77 -5.52 5.83
C SER A 86 7.03 -6.85 5.82
N LYS A 87 7.75 -7.96 5.57
CA LYS A 87 7.17 -9.32 5.62
C LYS A 87 5.91 -9.50 4.76
N SER A 88 5.89 -8.88 3.59
CA SER A 88 4.72 -8.83 2.71
C SER A 88 5.13 -9.27 1.31
N SER A 89 4.21 -9.88 0.56
CA SER A 89 4.42 -10.31 -0.82
C SER A 89 3.27 -9.94 -1.76
N GLU A 90 3.49 -10.07 -3.07
CA GLU A 90 2.49 -9.78 -4.11
C GLU A 90 1.94 -8.34 -4.00
N MET A 91 2.86 -7.38 -3.86
CA MET A 91 2.55 -5.96 -3.68
C MET A 91 2.71 -5.21 -5.01
N ASN A 92 1.65 -4.54 -5.45
CA ASN A 92 1.62 -3.88 -6.75
C ASN A 92 1.10 -2.44 -6.60
N ILE A 93 1.85 -1.48 -7.14
CA ILE A 93 1.46 -0.08 -7.26
C ILE A 93 0.87 0.10 -8.65
N LEU A 94 -0.32 0.69 -8.73
CA LEU A 94 -0.98 1.02 -9.99
C LEU A 94 -0.91 2.52 -10.19
N LEU A 95 -0.06 2.95 -11.12
CA LEU A 95 0.14 4.35 -11.48
C LEU A 95 -0.89 4.77 -12.54
N PRO A 96 -1.69 5.81 -12.29
CA PRO A 96 -2.64 6.30 -13.28
C PRO A 96 -1.92 6.97 -14.45
N ASP A 97 -2.38 6.73 -15.66
CA ASP A 97 -1.96 7.47 -16.86
C ASP A 97 -3.00 8.52 -17.30
N ASP A 98 -2.73 9.19 -18.43
CA ASP A 98 -3.63 10.20 -18.99
C ASP A 98 -4.83 9.59 -19.75
N SER A 99 -4.79 8.32 -20.11
CA SER A 99 -5.91 7.57 -20.73
C SER A 99 -6.97 7.12 -19.71
N GLY A 100 -6.63 7.14 -18.43
CA GLY A 100 -7.46 6.55 -17.37
C GLY A 100 -7.19 5.06 -17.15
N ASP A 101 -6.14 4.54 -17.77
CA ASP A 101 -5.59 3.22 -17.53
C ASP A 101 -4.52 3.28 -16.42
N TYR A 102 -4.05 2.12 -15.98
CA TYR A 102 -3.03 2.02 -14.94
C TYR A 102 -1.83 1.20 -15.41
N THR A 103 -0.64 1.73 -15.16
CA THR A 103 0.61 0.98 -15.27
C THR A 103 0.90 0.29 -13.93
N GLU A 104 1.08 -1.02 -13.97
CA GLU A 104 1.37 -1.83 -12.79
C GLU A 104 2.88 -1.91 -12.53
N LEU A 105 3.29 -1.65 -11.29
CA LEU A 105 4.67 -1.76 -10.82
C LEU A 105 4.73 -2.67 -9.59
N ALA A 106 5.44 -3.79 -9.72
CA ALA A 106 5.68 -4.69 -8.60
C ALA A 106 6.69 -4.08 -7.61
N VAL A 107 6.36 -4.11 -6.32
CA VAL A 107 7.28 -3.70 -5.25
C VAL A 107 8.27 -4.85 -5.00
N PRO A 108 9.59 -4.60 -4.99
CA PRO A 108 10.57 -5.63 -4.65
C PRO A 108 10.33 -6.18 -3.24
N GLU A 109 10.27 -7.50 -3.14
CA GLU A 109 10.05 -8.22 -1.88
C GLU A 109 11.24 -9.10 -1.48
N GLN A 110 12.26 -9.20 -2.34
CA GLN A 110 13.51 -9.91 -2.07
C GLN A 110 14.69 -8.95 -2.01
N TYR A 111 15.59 -9.21 -1.05
CA TYR A 111 16.76 -8.37 -0.81
C TYR A 111 18.01 -9.23 -0.67
N LYS A 112 19.07 -8.84 -1.38
CA LYS A 112 20.39 -9.47 -1.25
C LYS A 112 21.24 -8.61 -0.33
N THR A 113 21.70 -9.21 0.76
CA THR A 113 22.62 -8.57 1.70
C THR A 113 24.01 -9.20 1.60
N THR A 114 25.04 -8.39 1.44
CA THR A 114 26.44 -8.81 1.46
C THR A 114 27.23 -8.06 2.55
N ILE A 115 28.31 -8.67 3.02
CA ILE A 115 29.23 -8.04 3.97
C ILE A 115 30.20 -7.14 3.20
N ALA A 116 30.23 -5.85 3.53
CA ALA A 116 31.16 -4.86 2.97
C ALA A 116 32.13 -4.39 4.07
N GLY A 117 33.15 -5.19 4.34
CA GLY A 117 34.07 -4.94 5.46
C GLY A 117 33.35 -5.09 6.81
N LYS A 118 33.11 -3.98 7.52
CA LYS A 118 32.41 -3.95 8.81
C LYS A 118 30.95 -3.48 8.71
N THR A 119 30.43 -3.23 7.51
CA THR A 119 29.05 -2.81 7.28
C THR A 119 28.29 -3.82 6.43
N LEU A 120 26.96 -3.71 6.43
CA LEU A 120 26.09 -4.45 5.53
C LEU A 120 25.76 -3.59 4.31
N LYS A 121 25.77 -4.21 3.14
CA LYS A 121 25.23 -3.63 1.91
C LYS A 121 24.03 -4.44 1.46
N THR A 122 22.87 -3.82 1.39
CA THR A 122 21.61 -4.45 0.95
C THR A 122 21.14 -3.80 -0.34
N VAL A 123 20.73 -4.63 -1.29
CA VAL A 123 20.12 -4.20 -2.55
C VAL A 123 18.82 -4.97 -2.78
N CYS A 124 17.83 -4.32 -3.38
CA CYS A 124 16.65 -5.01 -3.90
C CYS A 124 17.08 -5.99 -4.99
N VAL A 125 16.40 -7.13 -5.05
CA VAL A 125 16.48 -8.07 -6.17
C VAL A 125 15.25 -7.83 -7.01
N ASP A 126 15.45 -7.54 -8.30
CA ASP A 126 14.34 -7.32 -9.21
C ASP A 126 13.46 -8.58 -9.27
N SER A 127 12.15 -8.38 -9.14
CA SER A 127 11.20 -9.44 -9.43
C SER A 127 11.28 -9.73 -10.93
N LEU A 128 11.56 -10.97 -11.33
CA LEU A 128 11.60 -11.39 -12.73
C LEU A 128 10.19 -11.55 -13.34
N GLY A 129 9.18 -10.90 -12.74
CA GLY A 129 7.77 -11.02 -13.08
C GLY A 129 7.29 -9.88 -13.95
#